data_AF-K2C4G8-F1
#
_entry.id   AF-K2C4G8-F1
#
_cell.length_a   1.000
_cell.length_b   1.000
_cell.length_c   1.000
_cell.angle_alpha   90.00
_cell.angle_beta   90.00
_cell.angle_gamma   90.00
#
_symmetry.space_group_name_H-M   'P 1'
#
loop_
_entity.id
_entity.type
_entity.pdbx_description
1 polymer ?
#
loop_
_entity_poly.entity_id
_entity_poly.type
_entity_poly.pdbx_seq_one_letter_code
_entity_poly.pdbx_strand_id
1 'polypeptide(L)'
;MFEIFSQKDVEKFKELKSYPEVFAAYLEARFNELKICLEEHFEGEDEFSLKDFGHMVVLSPLVDKLNDLNEVGLCPEENGLWGAIPEVVEEIVMPGCVVYQISIIYNDSYMMIFYLQKSEVEDCPEFQAFLKRHAPSTIYFEPQGNRKPRQSKAKYLFSGTKYITQGVDIHIPLSVQLAMWQFIEKRSTSQNPPMDYLQCFTLTPSSKNGKSVQKIECSQEQPAFNAILKVDAGFTVSEKIFVIDDVSHVTMLLSREY
;
A
#
# COMPACT_ATOMS: atom_id res chain seq x y z
N MET A 1 11.04 -22.28 8.24
CA MET A 1 10.19 -21.10 8.07
C MET A 1 9.75 -20.57 9.42
N PHE A 2 9.33 -19.31 9.49
CA PHE A 2 8.76 -18.67 10.68
C PHE A 2 7.44 -18.00 10.32
N GLU A 3 6.34 -18.47 10.92
CA GLU A 3 4.99 -17.97 10.66
C GLU A 3 4.61 -16.91 11.70
N ILE A 4 3.99 -15.82 11.24
CA ILE A 4 3.60 -14.66 12.05
C ILE A 4 2.09 -14.50 11.95
N PHE A 5 1.39 -14.92 13.00
CA PHE A 5 -0.06 -14.79 13.11
C PHE A 5 -0.50 -13.62 13.97
N SER A 6 0.36 -13.19 14.90
CA SER A 6 0.02 -12.23 15.95
C SER A 6 1.20 -11.34 16.33
N GLN A 7 0.92 -10.30 17.12
CA GLN A 7 1.96 -9.42 17.67
C GLN A 7 2.98 -10.20 18.51
N LYS A 8 2.54 -11.25 19.22
CA LYS A 8 3.43 -12.13 20.00
C LYS A 8 4.43 -12.86 19.12
N ASP A 9 4.06 -13.22 17.90
CA ASP A 9 4.97 -13.92 16.98
C ASP A 9 6.01 -12.95 16.39
N VAL A 10 5.64 -11.69 16.18
CA VAL A 10 6.59 -10.61 15.85
C VAL A 10 7.60 -10.41 16.98
N GLU A 11 7.16 -10.41 18.24
CA GLU A 11 8.04 -10.32 19.41
C GLU A 11 9.01 -11.50 19.49
N LYS A 12 8.51 -12.74 19.31
CA LYS A 12 9.37 -13.93 19.21
C LYS A 12 10.39 -13.82 18.07
N PHE A 13 9.98 -13.29 16.91
CA PHE A 13 10.89 -13.11 15.78
C PHE A 13 12.03 -12.14 16.12
N LYS A 14 11.74 -11.04 16.82
CA LYS A 14 12.77 -10.09 17.31
C LYS A 14 13.80 -10.76 18.22
N GLU A 15 13.40 -11.79 18.98
CA GLU A 15 14.30 -12.50 19.90
C GLU A 15 15.25 -13.48 19.21
N LEU A 16 14.95 -13.93 17.98
CA LEU A 16 15.75 -14.95 17.27
C LEU A 16 17.18 -14.48 16.96
N LYS A 17 17.43 -13.17 16.84
CA LYS A 17 18.73 -12.55 16.48
C LYS A 17 19.39 -13.06 15.19
N SER A 18 18.79 -14.02 14.48
CA SER A 18 19.23 -14.52 13.17
C SER A 18 19.05 -13.49 12.06
N TYR A 19 18.13 -12.54 12.25
CA TYR A 19 17.80 -11.50 11.28
C TYR A 19 18.14 -10.10 11.81
N PRO A 20 18.45 -9.14 10.92
CA PRO A 20 18.68 -7.75 11.32
C PRO A 20 17.47 -7.14 12.06
N GLU A 21 17.72 -6.34 13.11
CA GLU A 21 16.66 -5.67 13.88
C GLU A 21 15.74 -4.82 13.01
N VAL A 22 16.28 -4.21 11.94
CA VAL A 22 15.49 -3.44 10.98
C VAL A 22 14.46 -4.28 10.25
N PHE A 23 14.75 -5.55 9.97
CA PHE A 23 13.79 -6.43 9.31
C PHE A 23 12.66 -6.81 10.26
N ALA A 24 12.98 -7.08 11.54
CA ALA A 24 11.94 -7.31 12.55
C ALA A 24 11.07 -6.06 12.77
N ALA A 25 11.65 -4.86 12.73
CA ALA A 25 10.91 -3.59 12.78
C ALA A 25 9.99 -3.41 11.57
N TYR A 26 10.43 -3.84 10.38
CA TYR A 26 9.60 -3.84 9.18
C TYR A 26 8.42 -4.82 9.29
N LEU A 27 8.66 -6.06 9.73
CA LEU A 27 7.60 -7.05 9.93
C LEU A 27 6.56 -6.56 10.96
N GLU A 28 7.00 -5.89 12.01
CA GLU A 28 6.10 -5.24 12.97
C GLU A 28 5.27 -4.12 12.34
N ALA A 29 5.91 -3.24 11.55
CA ALA A 29 5.20 -2.17 10.86
C ALA A 29 4.14 -2.75 9.92
N ARG A 30 4.49 -3.79 9.16
CA ARG A 30 3.56 -4.46 8.25
C ARG A 30 2.43 -5.18 8.97
N PHE A 31 2.71 -5.92 10.04
CA PHE A 31 1.67 -6.55 10.85
C PHE A 31 0.68 -5.50 11.38
N ASN A 32 1.18 -4.36 11.83
CA ASN A 32 0.37 -3.24 12.31
C ASN A 32 -0.44 -2.53 11.21
N GLU A 33 0.00 -2.56 9.96
CA GLU A 33 -0.77 -2.10 8.80
C GLU A 33 -1.92 -3.06 8.52
N LEU A 34 -1.63 -4.36 8.41
CA LEU A 34 -2.65 -5.40 8.20
C LEU A 34 -3.69 -5.39 9.32
N LYS A 35 -3.25 -5.27 10.57
CA LYS A 35 -4.15 -5.15 11.72
C LYS A 35 -5.14 -4.01 11.53
N ILE A 36 -4.70 -2.83 11.12
CA ILE A 36 -5.61 -1.69 10.94
C ILE A 36 -6.64 -1.94 9.85
N CYS A 37 -6.25 -2.59 8.76
CA CYS A 37 -7.16 -2.87 7.65
C CYS A 37 -8.17 -3.98 7.99
N LEU A 38 -7.77 -4.95 8.81
CA LEU A 38 -8.52 -6.20 9.00
C LEU A 38 -9.20 -6.32 10.37
N GLU A 39 -8.81 -5.52 11.35
CA GLU A 39 -9.35 -5.61 12.73
C GLU A 39 -10.85 -5.33 12.79
N GLU A 40 -11.42 -4.54 11.87
CA GLU A 40 -12.87 -4.33 11.78
C GLU A 40 -13.64 -5.56 11.28
N HIS A 41 -12.96 -6.47 10.57
CA HIS A 41 -13.50 -7.73 10.06
C HIS A 41 -13.19 -8.91 10.98
N PHE A 42 -12.48 -8.68 12.09
CA PHE A 42 -12.11 -9.71 13.04
C PHE A 42 -13.24 -9.93 14.05
N GLU A 43 -13.82 -11.13 14.05
CA GLU A 43 -14.97 -11.49 14.91
C GLU A 43 -14.55 -12.15 16.24
N GLY A 44 -13.25 -12.30 16.50
CA GLY A 44 -12.74 -12.96 17.70
C GLY A 44 -12.86 -12.10 18.96
N GLU A 45 -13.12 -12.74 20.11
CA GLU A 45 -13.06 -12.09 21.44
C GLU A 45 -11.61 -11.92 21.95
N ASP A 46 -10.66 -12.57 21.27
CA ASP A 46 -9.24 -12.60 21.61
C ASP A 46 -8.45 -11.44 20.96
N GLU A 47 -7.13 -11.44 21.17
CA GLU A 47 -6.22 -10.53 20.47
C GLU A 47 -6.23 -10.77 18.96
N PHE A 48 -6.24 -9.69 18.17
CA PHE A 48 -6.22 -9.74 16.71
C PHE A 48 -5.18 -10.72 16.15
N SER A 49 -5.61 -11.56 15.20
CA SER A 49 -4.76 -12.52 14.53
C SER A 49 -5.03 -12.59 13.02
N LEU A 50 -3.99 -12.89 12.26
CA LEU A 50 -4.04 -13.09 10.80
C LEU A 50 -4.52 -14.50 10.39
N LYS A 51 -4.85 -15.37 11.34
CA LYS A 51 -5.19 -16.77 11.06
C LYS A 51 -6.29 -16.93 10.01
N ASP A 52 -7.27 -16.03 10.02
CA ASP A 52 -8.44 -16.11 9.14
C ASP A 52 -8.31 -15.22 7.89
N PHE A 53 -7.25 -14.41 7.78
CA PHE A 53 -7.04 -13.46 6.68
C PHE A 53 -5.87 -13.82 5.74
N GLY A 54 -5.09 -14.83 6.12
CA GLY A 54 -3.78 -15.11 5.52
C GLY A 54 -2.68 -14.37 6.27
N HIS A 55 -1.60 -15.09 6.55
CA HIS A 55 -0.59 -14.66 7.49
C HIS A 55 0.76 -14.44 6.82
N MET A 56 1.67 -13.85 7.58
CA MET A 56 3.02 -13.53 7.12
C MET A 56 3.96 -14.69 7.40
N VAL A 57 4.82 -15.03 6.45
CA VAL A 57 5.76 -16.15 6.56
C VAL A 57 7.16 -15.67 6.18
N VAL A 58 8.12 -15.82 7.08
CA VAL A 58 9.54 -15.62 6.77
C VAL A 58 10.14 -16.97 6.39
N LEU A 59 10.60 -17.08 5.15
CA LEU A 59 11.24 -18.26 4.59
C LEU A 59 12.76 -18.09 4.70
N SER A 60 13.45 -19.18 5.04
CA SER A 60 14.90 -19.27 4.92
C SER A 60 15.25 -20.40 3.94
N PRO A 61 15.74 -20.11 2.73
CA PRO A 61 16.12 -21.12 1.74
C PRO A 61 17.21 -22.09 2.22
N LEU A 62 17.91 -21.75 3.30
CA LEU A 62 18.90 -22.61 3.94
C LEU A 62 18.26 -23.81 4.66
N VAL A 63 16.97 -23.70 5.02
CA VAL A 63 16.22 -24.70 5.79
C VAL A 63 14.97 -25.15 5.03
N ASP A 64 14.33 -24.22 4.31
CA ASP A 64 13.05 -24.41 3.64
C ASP A 64 13.24 -24.79 2.17
N LYS A 65 12.49 -25.80 1.72
CA LYS A 65 12.42 -26.17 0.32
C LYS A 65 11.41 -25.30 -0.39
N LEU A 66 11.85 -24.28 -1.12
CA LEU A 66 10.94 -23.32 -1.74
C LEU A 66 10.00 -23.91 -2.81
N ASN A 67 10.32 -25.10 -3.33
CA ASN A 67 9.44 -25.88 -4.21
C ASN A 67 8.47 -26.80 -3.46
N ASP A 68 8.53 -26.88 -2.14
CA ASP A 68 7.68 -27.69 -1.27
C ASP A 68 7.38 -26.93 0.03
N LEU A 69 6.30 -26.16 0.01
CA LEU A 69 5.82 -25.34 1.12
C LEU A 69 4.36 -25.73 1.44
N ASN A 70 4.09 -27.04 1.43
CA ASN A 70 2.77 -27.62 1.67
C ASN A 70 2.14 -27.14 2.98
N GLU A 71 2.95 -26.96 4.02
CA GLU A 71 2.52 -26.53 5.36
C GLU A 71 1.85 -25.15 5.35
N VAL A 72 2.21 -24.30 4.37
CA VAL A 72 1.65 -22.96 4.18
C VAL A 72 0.81 -22.84 2.91
N GLY A 73 0.50 -23.97 2.26
CA GLY A 73 -0.46 -24.03 1.15
C GLY A 73 0.13 -23.98 -0.27
N LEU A 74 1.45 -24.11 -0.45
CA LEU A 74 2.07 -24.19 -1.77
C LEU A 74 2.64 -25.59 -2.04
N CYS A 75 1.95 -26.36 -2.87
CA CYS A 75 2.25 -27.77 -3.05
C CYS A 75 3.39 -28.07 -4.07
N PRO A 76 4.16 -29.15 -3.88
CA PRO A 76 5.20 -29.60 -4.80
C PRO A 76 4.73 -29.94 -6.20
N GLU A 77 3.50 -30.44 -6.33
CA GLU A 77 2.90 -30.80 -7.61
C GLU A 77 2.74 -29.56 -8.51
N GLU A 78 2.52 -28.40 -7.89
CA GLU A 78 2.49 -27.09 -8.54
C GLU A 78 3.84 -26.37 -8.44
N ASN A 79 4.91 -27.07 -8.06
CA ASN A 79 6.26 -26.54 -7.92
C ASN A 79 6.39 -25.42 -6.86
N GLY A 80 5.59 -25.49 -5.80
CA GLY A 80 5.64 -24.60 -4.64
C GLY A 80 5.64 -23.12 -5.00
N LEU A 81 6.56 -22.36 -4.42
CA LEU A 81 6.71 -20.92 -4.69
C LEU A 81 7.06 -20.62 -6.16
N TRP A 82 7.72 -21.55 -6.86
CA TRP A 82 8.13 -21.36 -8.25
C TRP A 82 6.99 -21.42 -9.25
N GLY A 83 5.98 -22.24 -8.98
CA GLY A 83 4.77 -22.27 -9.81
C GLY A 83 3.73 -21.24 -9.40
N ALA A 84 3.87 -20.64 -8.21
CA ALA A 84 2.93 -19.64 -7.74
C ALA A 84 2.85 -18.40 -8.66
N ILE A 85 1.63 -17.86 -8.72
CA ILE A 85 1.28 -16.62 -9.42
C ILE A 85 0.97 -15.57 -8.32
N PRO A 86 1.98 -14.81 -7.88
CA PRO A 86 1.78 -13.74 -6.91
C PRO A 86 1.00 -12.58 -7.54
N GLU A 87 0.21 -11.91 -6.70
CA GLU A 87 -0.41 -10.63 -7.04
C GLU A 87 0.65 -9.52 -7.05
N VAL A 88 1.57 -9.57 -6.08
CA VAL A 88 2.62 -8.56 -5.89
C VAL A 88 3.94 -9.23 -5.56
N VAL A 89 5.01 -8.76 -6.20
CA VAL A 89 6.40 -9.05 -5.82
C VAL A 89 7.14 -7.73 -5.59
N GLU A 90 7.72 -7.57 -4.42
CA GLU A 90 8.41 -6.34 -4.01
C GLU A 90 9.82 -6.63 -3.51
N GLU A 91 10.77 -5.76 -3.86
CA GLU A 91 12.08 -5.69 -3.24
C GLU A 91 12.08 -4.57 -2.19
N ILE A 92 12.11 -4.95 -0.92
CA ILE A 92 12.12 -4.03 0.22
C ILE A 92 13.56 -3.75 0.61
N VAL A 93 14.01 -2.53 0.33
CA VAL A 93 15.35 -2.02 0.65
C VAL A 93 15.33 -1.30 2.00
N MET A 94 16.15 -1.78 2.92
CA MET A 94 16.29 -1.25 4.28
C MET A 94 17.77 -0.96 4.60
N PRO A 95 18.07 -0.12 5.61
CA PRO A 95 19.44 0.07 6.06
C PRO A 95 20.15 -1.25 6.40
N GLY A 96 21.09 -1.66 5.54
CA GLY A 96 21.88 -2.88 5.71
C GLY A 96 21.14 -4.20 5.49
N CYS A 97 19.91 -4.18 4.96
CA CYS A 97 19.12 -5.38 4.70
C CYS A 97 18.24 -5.20 3.47
N VAL A 98 18.12 -6.22 2.64
CA VAL A 98 17.17 -6.25 1.51
C VAL A 98 16.37 -7.54 1.60
N VAL A 99 15.05 -7.42 1.48
CA VAL A 99 14.12 -8.55 1.59
C VAL A 99 13.17 -8.52 0.41
N TYR A 100 12.91 -9.67 -0.19
CA TYR A 100 11.81 -9.82 -1.14
C TYR A 100 10.53 -10.15 -0.39
N GLN A 101 9.45 -9.47 -0.77
CA GLN A 101 8.10 -9.80 -0.36
C GLN A 101 7.34 -10.36 -1.55
N ILE A 102 6.60 -11.44 -1.33
CA ILE A 102 5.78 -12.11 -2.34
C ILE A 102 4.38 -12.28 -1.75
N SER A 103 3.39 -11.60 -2.31
CA SER A 103 2.00 -11.70 -1.88
C SER A 103 1.22 -12.59 -2.84
N ILE A 104 0.63 -13.66 -2.32
CA ILE A 104 -0.14 -14.65 -3.10
C ILE A 104 -1.55 -14.72 -2.52
N ILE A 105 -2.55 -14.51 -3.37
CA ILE A 105 -3.96 -14.63 -3.02
C ILE A 105 -4.38 -16.07 -3.24
N TYR A 106 -4.83 -16.76 -2.19
CA TYR A 106 -5.36 -18.13 -2.29
C TYR A 106 -6.84 -18.14 -2.64
N ASN A 107 -7.59 -17.18 -2.11
CA ASN A 107 -8.98 -16.94 -2.44
C ASN A 107 -9.33 -15.46 -2.19
N ASP A 108 -10.59 -15.10 -2.41
CA ASP A 108 -11.12 -13.75 -2.31
C ASP A 108 -10.90 -13.04 -0.97
N SER A 109 -10.63 -13.78 0.12
CA SER A 109 -10.41 -13.21 1.45
C SER A 109 -9.13 -13.67 2.15
N TYR A 110 -8.27 -14.45 1.50
CA TYR A 110 -7.10 -15.09 2.13
C TYR A 110 -5.83 -14.87 1.30
N MET A 111 -4.96 -13.99 1.80
CA MET A 111 -3.69 -13.63 1.14
C MET A 111 -2.49 -13.99 2.02
N MET A 112 -1.60 -14.82 1.48
CA MET A 112 -0.33 -15.17 2.10
C MET A 112 0.76 -14.18 1.69
N ILE A 113 1.59 -13.75 2.65
CA ILE A 113 2.72 -12.86 2.38
C ILE A 113 4.01 -13.54 2.80
N PHE A 114 4.87 -13.84 1.83
CA PHE A 114 6.15 -14.51 2.04
C PHE A 114 7.29 -13.50 2.01
N TYR A 115 8.27 -13.69 2.89
CA TYR A 115 9.47 -12.88 2.98
C TYR A 115 10.73 -13.73 2.84
N LEU A 116 11.66 -13.26 2.01
CA LEU A 116 12.95 -13.92 1.74
C LEU A 116 14.06 -12.88 1.79
N GLN A 117 15.10 -13.12 2.60
CA GLN A 117 16.23 -12.20 2.64
C GLN A 117 17.06 -12.34 1.35
N LYS A 118 17.36 -11.21 0.69
CA LYS A 118 18.05 -11.19 -0.62
C LYS A 118 19.38 -11.96 -0.59
N SER A 119 20.16 -11.81 0.48
CA SER A 119 21.44 -12.50 0.65
C SER A 119 21.32 -14.02 0.75
N GLU A 120 20.14 -14.57 1.06
CA GLU A 120 19.92 -16.01 1.11
C GLU A 120 19.49 -16.59 -0.24
N VAL A 121 19.03 -15.76 -1.17
CA VAL A 121 18.49 -16.17 -2.48
C VAL A 121 19.26 -15.63 -3.68
N GLU A 122 20.31 -14.84 -3.46
CA GLU A 122 21.08 -14.21 -4.54
C GLU A 122 21.69 -15.24 -5.49
N ASP A 123 22.17 -16.37 -4.95
CA ASP A 123 22.78 -17.46 -5.70
C ASP A 123 21.78 -18.53 -6.16
N CYS A 124 20.47 -18.36 -5.93
CA CYS A 124 19.43 -19.32 -6.32
C CYS A 124 18.92 -19.05 -7.74
N PRO A 125 19.26 -19.87 -8.77
CA PRO A 125 18.88 -19.62 -10.15
C PRO A 125 17.36 -19.65 -10.38
N GLU A 126 16.65 -20.53 -9.66
CA GLU A 126 15.19 -20.64 -9.70
C GLU A 126 14.54 -19.35 -9.21
N PHE A 127 15.07 -18.76 -8.13
CA PHE A 127 14.60 -17.48 -7.61
C PHE A 127 14.87 -16.34 -8.60
N GLN A 128 16.04 -16.32 -9.24
CA GLN A 128 16.33 -15.30 -10.27
C GLN A 128 15.40 -15.43 -11.48
N ALA A 129 15.06 -16.65 -11.90
CA ALA A 129 14.08 -16.89 -12.95
C ALA A 129 12.67 -16.42 -12.53
N PHE A 130 12.28 -16.66 -11.28
CA PHE A 130 11.03 -16.20 -10.69
C PHE A 130 10.94 -14.66 -10.70
N LEU A 131 11.98 -13.96 -10.22
CA LEU A 131 12.04 -12.49 -10.24
C LEU A 131 11.95 -11.93 -11.66
N LYS A 132 12.63 -12.55 -12.63
CA LYS A 132 12.56 -12.11 -14.03
C LYS A 132 11.15 -12.24 -14.61
N ARG A 133 10.40 -13.27 -14.21
CA ARG A 133 9.02 -13.50 -14.65
C ARG A 133 8.07 -12.44 -14.11
N HIS A 134 8.26 -12.03 -12.86
CA HIS A 134 7.29 -11.20 -12.12
C HIS A 134 7.70 -9.74 -11.93
N ALA A 135 8.94 -9.38 -12.27
CA ALA A 135 9.48 -8.02 -12.28
C ALA A 135 9.18 -7.22 -10.99
N PRO A 136 9.96 -7.43 -9.90
CA PRO A 136 9.65 -6.83 -8.61
C PRO A 136 9.66 -5.30 -8.64
N SER A 137 8.74 -4.69 -7.90
CA SER A 137 8.78 -3.25 -7.61
C SER A 137 9.67 -2.98 -6.40
N THR A 138 10.47 -1.90 -6.41
CA THR A 138 11.35 -1.56 -5.29
C THR A 138 10.67 -0.61 -4.31
N ILE A 139 10.74 -0.92 -3.01
CA ILE A 139 10.24 -0.11 -1.91
C ILE A 139 11.38 0.18 -0.95
N TYR A 140 11.44 1.39 -0.40
CA TYR A 140 12.44 1.76 0.61
C TYR A 140 11.77 1.88 1.97
N PHE A 141 12.32 1.19 2.97
CA PHE A 141 11.86 1.27 4.36
C PHE A 141 12.99 1.74 5.27
N GLU A 142 12.73 2.78 6.04
CA GLU A 142 13.61 3.26 7.10
C GLU A 142 12.89 3.17 8.45
N PRO A 143 13.45 2.44 9.43
CA PRO A 143 12.87 2.36 10.77
C PRO A 143 12.93 3.74 11.43
N GLN A 144 11.78 4.24 11.90
CA GLN A 144 11.74 5.53 12.60
C GLN A 144 12.46 5.42 13.96
N GLY A 145 13.73 5.84 14.03
CA GLY A 145 14.49 5.83 15.29
C GLY A 145 13.85 6.74 16.34
N ASN A 146 13.45 6.19 17.50
CA ASN A 146 13.03 6.82 18.77
C ASN A 146 12.36 8.20 18.74
N ARG A 147 11.73 8.59 17.64
CA ARG A 147 10.68 9.59 17.62
C ARG A 147 9.45 8.83 18.07
N LYS A 148 8.83 9.25 19.18
CA LYS A 148 7.46 8.83 19.49
C LYS A 148 6.70 8.84 18.17
N PRO A 149 6.01 7.75 17.78
CA PRO A 149 5.23 7.77 16.56
C PRO A 149 4.36 9.01 16.65
N ARG A 150 4.58 9.97 15.77
CA ARG A 150 3.59 11.01 15.57
C ARG A 150 2.45 10.24 14.91
N GLN A 151 1.51 9.80 15.73
CA GLN A 151 0.32 9.12 15.26
C GLN A 151 -0.36 10.02 14.25
N SER A 152 -0.12 9.69 13.01
CA SER A 152 -1.05 9.86 11.92
C SER A 152 -0.62 8.78 10.93
N LYS A 153 -0.94 7.53 11.26
CA LYS A 153 -1.07 6.49 10.23
C LYS A 153 -2.11 7.03 9.25
N ALA A 154 -1.75 7.24 7.99
CA ALA A 154 -2.76 7.54 6.98
C ALA A 154 -3.62 6.27 6.87
N LYS A 155 -4.77 6.25 7.53
CA LYS A 155 -5.79 5.19 7.37
C LYS A 155 -6.22 5.06 5.89
N TYR A 156 -5.98 6.10 5.11
CA TYR A 156 -6.47 6.29 3.75
C TYR A 156 -5.27 6.36 2.80
N LEU A 157 -5.15 5.36 1.94
CA LEU A 157 -4.03 5.18 1.02
C LEU A 157 -4.31 5.74 -0.37
N PHE A 158 -5.58 5.99 -0.71
CA PHE A 158 -6.04 6.42 -2.02
C PHE A 158 -5.54 5.50 -3.17
N SER A 159 -5.32 4.21 -2.86
CA SER A 159 -4.80 3.18 -3.77
C SER A 159 -5.87 2.26 -4.34
N GLY A 160 -7.11 2.32 -3.82
CA GLY A 160 -8.24 1.51 -4.28
C GLY A 160 -8.72 1.87 -5.70
N THR A 161 -9.71 1.13 -6.20
CA THR A 161 -10.32 1.40 -7.51
C THR A 161 -10.86 2.83 -7.56
N LYS A 162 -10.54 3.56 -8.63
CA LYS A 162 -10.91 4.97 -8.81
C LYS A 162 -12.23 5.08 -9.56
N TYR A 163 -13.21 5.71 -8.92
CA TYR A 163 -14.51 6.03 -9.51
C TYR A 163 -14.70 7.54 -9.59
N ILE A 164 -15.50 7.95 -10.57
CA ILE A 164 -16.00 9.32 -10.69
C ILE A 164 -17.52 9.26 -10.76
N THR A 165 -18.20 10.25 -10.19
CA THR A 165 -19.64 10.39 -10.37
C THR A 165 -19.97 10.88 -11.78
N GLN A 166 -21.21 10.66 -12.20
CA GLN A 166 -21.72 11.17 -13.46
C GLN A 166 -21.59 12.70 -13.55
N GLY A 167 -21.82 13.44 -12.46
CA GLY A 167 -21.66 14.88 -12.48
C GLY A 167 -20.22 15.33 -12.68
N VAL A 168 -19.24 14.63 -12.11
CA VAL A 168 -17.82 14.91 -12.37
C VAL A 168 -17.48 14.64 -13.84
N ASP A 169 -17.90 13.50 -14.38
CA ASP A 169 -17.64 13.11 -15.78
C ASP A 169 -18.21 14.13 -16.78
N ILE A 170 -19.44 14.60 -16.54
CA ILE A 170 -20.14 15.53 -17.44
C ILE A 170 -19.64 16.98 -17.29
N HIS A 171 -19.39 17.45 -16.06
CA HIS A 171 -19.19 18.87 -15.81
C HIS A 171 -17.74 19.29 -15.69
N ILE A 172 -16.81 18.36 -15.41
CA ILE A 172 -15.41 18.71 -15.13
C ILE A 172 -14.54 18.32 -16.33
N PRO A 173 -13.73 19.24 -16.90
CA PRO A 173 -12.85 18.89 -18.00
C PRO A 173 -11.89 17.75 -17.62
N LEU A 174 -11.69 16.79 -18.53
CA LEU A 174 -10.81 15.64 -18.30
C LEU A 174 -9.39 16.04 -17.84
N SER A 175 -8.82 17.12 -18.37
CA SER A 175 -7.49 17.60 -17.93
C SER A 175 -7.47 18.03 -16.46
N VAL A 176 -8.59 18.58 -15.97
CA VAL A 176 -8.76 18.98 -14.57
C VAL A 176 -8.98 17.74 -13.69
N GLN A 177 -9.77 16.77 -14.16
CA GLN A 177 -9.95 15.48 -13.47
C GLN A 177 -8.60 14.75 -13.29
N LEU A 178 -7.84 14.60 -14.37
CA LEU A 178 -6.53 13.95 -14.35
C LEU A 178 -5.53 14.69 -13.44
N ALA A 179 -5.56 16.02 -13.41
CA ALA A 179 -4.69 16.79 -12.52
C ALA A 179 -5.00 16.55 -11.03
N MET A 180 -6.28 16.43 -10.67
CA MET A 180 -6.68 16.07 -9.30
C MET A 180 -6.22 14.65 -8.96
N TRP A 181 -6.41 13.68 -9.85
CA TRP A 181 -5.95 12.30 -9.63
C TRP A 181 -4.43 12.20 -9.46
N GLN A 182 -3.66 12.86 -10.34
CA GLN A 182 -2.20 12.89 -10.23
C GLN A 182 -1.73 13.59 -8.96
N PHE A 183 -2.48 14.59 -8.48
CA PHE A 183 -2.19 15.24 -7.22
C PHE A 183 -2.41 14.31 -6.02
N ILE A 184 -3.53 13.59 -6.00
CA ILE A 184 -3.84 12.56 -5.00
C ILE A 184 -2.75 11.48 -4.98
N GLU A 185 -2.40 10.94 -6.14
CA GLU A 185 -1.38 9.89 -6.27
C GLU A 185 -0.02 10.36 -5.72
N LYS A 186 0.44 11.55 -6.11
CA LYS A 186 1.70 12.12 -5.58
C LYS A 186 1.69 12.30 -4.07
N ARG A 187 0.56 12.72 -3.50
CA ARG A 187 0.42 12.90 -2.05
C ARG A 187 0.33 11.58 -1.31
N SER A 188 -0.38 10.61 -1.89
CA SER A 188 -0.46 9.25 -1.37
C SER A 188 0.93 8.63 -1.28
N THR A 189 1.76 8.78 -2.32
CA THR A 189 3.15 8.26 -2.30
C THR A 189 4.04 8.98 -1.28
N SER A 190 3.87 10.29 -1.07
CA SER A 190 4.75 11.04 -0.17
C SER A 190 4.40 10.88 1.32
N GLN A 191 3.14 10.56 1.64
CA GLN A 191 2.59 10.40 3.00
C GLN A 191 2.97 11.50 4.02
N ASN A 192 3.34 12.69 3.54
CA ASN A 192 3.82 13.78 4.39
C ASN A 192 3.30 15.15 3.92
N PRO A 193 2.33 15.75 4.61
CA PRO A 193 1.59 15.15 5.72
C PRO A 193 0.65 14.03 5.23
N PRO A 194 0.33 13.04 6.07
CA PRO A 194 -0.58 11.96 5.71
C PRO A 194 -1.96 12.50 5.33
N MET A 195 -2.67 11.73 4.51
CA MET A 195 -3.98 12.10 4.02
C MET A 195 -5.07 11.59 4.97
N ASP A 196 -6.09 12.41 5.22
CA ASP A 196 -7.38 11.93 5.74
C ASP A 196 -8.22 11.35 4.59
N TYR A 197 -9.38 10.79 4.92
CA TYR A 197 -10.27 10.15 3.96
C TYR A 197 -10.84 11.11 2.92
N LEU A 198 -10.80 12.43 3.18
CA LEU A 198 -11.52 13.43 2.40
C LEU A 198 -10.58 14.52 1.90
N GLN A 199 -10.36 14.52 0.59
CA GLN A 199 -9.61 15.58 -0.08
C GLN A 199 -10.59 16.53 -0.78
N CYS A 200 -10.54 17.80 -0.38
CA CYS A 200 -11.40 18.83 -0.95
C CYS A 200 -10.65 19.60 -2.05
N PHE A 201 -11.31 19.78 -3.20
CA PHE A 201 -10.82 20.57 -4.31
C PHE A 201 -11.81 21.69 -4.63
N THR A 202 -11.37 22.94 -4.55
CA THR A 202 -12.16 24.12 -4.95
C THR A 202 -11.64 24.65 -6.27
N LEU A 203 -12.45 24.54 -7.30
CA LEU A 203 -12.15 24.88 -8.68
C LEU A 203 -12.64 26.31 -8.91
N THR A 204 -11.74 27.19 -9.35
CA THR A 204 -12.10 28.56 -9.77
C THR A 204 -11.50 28.89 -11.12
N PRO A 205 -12.27 29.53 -12.03
CA PRO A 205 -11.73 30.07 -13.27
C PRO A 205 -10.57 31.03 -13.04
N SER A 206 -9.54 30.92 -13.87
CA SER A 206 -8.42 31.85 -13.89
C SER A 206 -7.95 32.10 -15.32
N SER A 207 -7.17 33.14 -15.51
CA SER A 207 -6.56 33.46 -16.80
C SER A 207 -5.08 33.76 -16.61
N LYS A 208 -4.25 33.24 -17.52
CA LYS A 208 -2.83 33.55 -17.60
C LYS A 208 -2.47 33.79 -19.04
N ASN A 209 -1.96 35.00 -19.35
CA ASN A 209 -1.59 35.41 -20.70
C ASN A 209 -2.70 35.19 -21.75
N GLY A 210 -3.96 35.45 -21.36
CA GLY A 210 -5.13 35.29 -22.25
C GLY A 210 -5.60 33.84 -22.47
N LYS A 211 -4.96 32.85 -21.84
CA LYS A 211 -5.40 31.45 -21.84
C LYS A 211 -6.22 31.12 -20.60
N SER A 212 -7.26 30.32 -20.80
CA SER A 212 -8.09 29.75 -19.73
C SER A 212 -7.28 28.77 -18.88
N VAL A 213 -7.17 29.05 -17.59
CA VAL A 213 -6.45 28.23 -16.62
C VAL A 213 -7.41 27.89 -15.50
N GLN A 214 -7.55 26.62 -15.18
CA GLN A 214 -8.26 26.19 -13.98
C GLN A 214 -7.35 26.37 -12.78
N LYS A 215 -7.75 27.21 -11.82
CA LYS A 215 -7.14 27.23 -10.49
C LYS A 215 -7.86 26.18 -9.64
N ILE A 216 -7.09 25.36 -8.94
CA ILE A 216 -7.59 24.29 -8.07
C ILE A 216 -6.95 24.46 -6.69
N GLU A 217 -7.75 24.80 -5.69
CA GLU A 217 -7.30 24.87 -4.30
C GLU A 217 -7.61 23.52 -3.63
N CYS A 218 -6.57 22.84 -3.18
CA CYS A 218 -6.66 21.52 -2.57
C CYS A 218 -6.54 21.68 -1.06
N SER A 219 -7.40 21.04 -0.26
CA SER A 219 -7.33 21.10 1.19
C SER A 219 -7.78 19.79 1.86
N GLN A 220 -7.26 19.54 3.04
CA GLN A 220 -7.72 18.52 3.99
C GLN A 220 -7.71 19.08 5.41
N GLU A 221 -8.41 18.42 6.33
CA GLU A 221 -8.59 18.93 7.70
C GLU A 221 -7.60 18.33 8.70
N GLN A 222 -7.33 17.01 8.63
CA GLN A 222 -6.53 16.33 9.64
C GLN A 222 -5.49 15.37 9.05
N PRO A 223 -4.19 15.68 9.16
CA PRO A 223 -3.61 16.97 9.55
C PRO A 223 -3.97 18.09 8.56
N ALA A 224 -4.03 19.33 9.01
CA ALA A 224 -4.33 20.46 8.12
C ALA A 224 -3.30 20.55 6.98
N PHE A 225 -3.77 20.63 5.75
CA PHE A 225 -2.93 20.84 4.58
C PHE A 225 -3.69 21.60 3.51
N ASN A 226 -2.96 22.43 2.76
CA ASN A 226 -3.48 23.21 1.66
C ASN A 226 -2.44 23.32 0.53
N ALA A 227 -2.91 23.29 -0.71
CA ALA A 227 -2.09 23.48 -1.91
C ALA A 227 -2.89 24.15 -3.02
N ILE A 228 -2.19 24.70 -4.02
CA ILE A 228 -2.82 25.30 -5.20
C ILE A 228 -2.18 24.72 -6.45
N LEU A 229 -3.03 24.22 -7.36
CA LEU A 229 -2.66 23.79 -8.70
C LEU A 229 -3.20 24.79 -9.73
N LYS A 230 -2.51 24.86 -10.86
CA LYS A 230 -2.94 25.62 -12.04
C LYS A 230 -2.83 24.69 -13.24
N VAL A 231 -3.94 24.47 -13.92
CA VAL A 231 -4.05 23.51 -15.01
C VAL A 231 -4.57 24.22 -16.23
N ASP A 232 -3.87 24.09 -17.36
CA ASP A 232 -4.39 24.56 -18.64
C ASP A 232 -5.61 23.71 -19.01
N ALA A 233 -6.74 24.37 -19.27
CA ALA A 233 -8.00 23.69 -19.56
C ALA A 233 -8.69 24.36 -20.74
N GLY A 234 -9.35 23.56 -21.60
CA GLY A 234 -10.10 24.08 -22.75
C GLY A 234 -11.24 25.01 -22.33
N PHE A 235 -11.82 24.76 -21.16
CA PHE A 235 -12.75 25.65 -20.46
C PHE A 235 -12.55 25.47 -18.95
N THR A 236 -13.02 26.43 -18.17
CA THR A 236 -12.90 26.42 -16.70
C THR A 236 -14.25 26.41 -16.05
N VAL A 237 -14.32 25.82 -14.86
CA VAL A 237 -15.54 25.68 -14.06
C VAL A 237 -15.34 26.23 -12.66
N SER A 238 -16.45 26.58 -12.02
CA SER A 238 -16.50 26.98 -10.62
C SER A 238 -17.24 25.91 -9.84
N GLU A 239 -16.51 25.01 -9.21
CA GLU A 239 -17.08 23.82 -8.57
C GLU A 239 -16.30 23.47 -7.30
N LYS A 240 -16.94 22.74 -6.40
CA LYS A 240 -16.24 22.11 -5.27
C LYS A 240 -16.41 20.60 -5.39
N ILE A 241 -15.29 19.90 -5.34
CA ILE A 241 -15.16 18.45 -5.55
C ILE A 241 -14.58 17.82 -4.29
N PHE A 242 -15.09 16.65 -3.96
CA PHE A 242 -14.54 15.77 -2.93
C PHE A 242 -13.90 14.56 -3.61
N VAL A 243 -12.77 14.13 -3.08
CA VAL A 243 -12.20 12.81 -3.36
C VAL A 243 -12.16 12.07 -2.03
N ILE A 244 -12.94 10.99 -1.96
CA ILE A 244 -13.15 10.20 -0.75
C ILE A 244 -12.51 8.85 -0.92
N ASP A 245 -11.67 8.45 0.03
CA ASP A 245 -11.19 7.08 0.19
C ASP A 245 -11.98 6.43 1.32
N ASP A 246 -12.84 5.46 0.97
CA ASP A 246 -13.66 4.72 1.93
C ASP A 246 -13.03 3.37 2.34
N VAL A 247 -11.72 3.20 2.10
CA VAL A 247 -10.94 1.95 2.26
C VAL A 247 -11.13 0.98 1.09
N SER A 248 -12.36 0.78 0.61
CA SER A 248 -12.64 -0.17 -0.48
C SER A 248 -12.38 0.42 -1.86
N HIS A 249 -12.74 1.68 -2.05
CA HIS A 249 -12.57 2.40 -3.31
C HIS A 249 -12.41 3.90 -3.09
N VAL A 250 -11.97 4.59 -4.14
CA VAL A 250 -11.73 6.03 -4.12
C VAL A 250 -12.69 6.70 -5.09
N THR A 251 -13.56 7.57 -4.58
CA THR A 251 -14.59 8.23 -5.37
C THR A 251 -14.35 9.73 -5.46
N MET A 252 -14.29 10.25 -6.69
CA MET A 252 -14.34 11.69 -6.96
C MET A 252 -15.77 12.11 -7.29
N LEU A 253 -16.30 13.06 -6.53
CA LEU A 253 -17.67 13.53 -6.66
C LEU A 253 -17.76 15.05 -6.50
N LEU A 254 -18.79 15.66 -7.07
CA LEU A 254 -19.12 17.04 -6.78
C LEU A 254 -19.64 17.13 -5.34
N SER A 255 -19.33 18.21 -4.64
CA SER A 255 -19.80 18.45 -3.28
C SER A 255 -21.33 18.50 -3.14
N ARG A 256 -22.05 18.76 -4.24
CA ARG A 256 -23.52 18.72 -4.30
C ARG A 256 -24.10 17.31 -4.48
N GLU A 257 -23.25 16.32 -4.74
CA GLU A 257 -23.63 14.89 -4.87
C GLU A 257 -23.37 14.11 -3.59
N TYR A 258 -22.73 14.74 -2.58
CA TYR A 258 -22.52 14.21 -1.24
C TYR A 258 -23.70 14.58 -0.34
#